data_AF-A0A9P3P094-F1
#
_entry.id   AF-A0A9P3P094-F1
#
_cell.length_a   1.000
_cell.length_b   1.000
_cell.length_c   1.000
_cell.angle_alpha   90.00
_cell.angle_beta   90.00
_cell.angle_gamma   90.00
#
_symmetry.space_group_name_H-M   'P 1'
#
loop_
_entity.id
_entity.type
_entity.pdbx_description
1 polymer ?
#
loop_
_entity_poly.entity_id
_entity_poly.type
_entity_poly.pdbx_seq_one_letter_code
_entity_poly.pdbx_strand_id
1 'polypeptide(L)'
;MVKSGLEEPANPHAVPRVSPYRLAAHLTSAFVIFSGIFWTALNVLYPNPSALAPAQLLAAAKLRPLVHPVAMLLGVTAFSGAFVAGNDAGRAFNTFPLMGDHWVPPEILEMTPLHRNFFENTAMVQFQHRVLAISTLAAVTGMWYSARKLPLHPRSALLLNTALGITALQVTLGISALLTYVPVSLGSAHQAGALTLFAAMLALLHSLRRPNPSAAAASATAVRAAAAAAKSG
;
A
#
# COMPACT_ATOMS: atom_id res chain seq x y z
N MET A 1 -15.77 42.58 9.63
CA MET A 1 -15.19 41.47 10.42
C MET A 1 -16.08 40.26 10.24
N VAL A 2 -15.62 39.24 9.50
CA VAL A 2 -16.41 38.02 9.26
C VAL A 2 -16.29 37.14 10.50
N LYS A 3 -17.44 36.77 11.10
CA LYS A 3 -17.48 35.84 12.24
C LYS A 3 -16.96 34.48 11.76
N SER A 4 -15.90 33.99 12.42
CA SER A 4 -15.11 32.80 12.05
C SER A 4 -15.93 31.51 11.89
N GLY A 5 -17.15 31.43 12.42
CA GLY A 5 -17.98 30.22 12.38
C GLY A 5 -17.40 29.04 13.17
N LEU A 6 -16.27 29.25 13.84
CA LEU A 6 -15.64 28.30 14.74
C LEU A 6 -16.11 28.62 16.16
N GLU A 7 -16.78 27.68 16.80
CA GLU A 7 -16.98 27.70 18.25
C GLU A 7 -15.59 27.65 18.92
N GLU A 8 -15.35 28.53 19.88
CA GLU A 8 -14.13 28.44 20.66
C GLU A 8 -14.16 27.15 21.48
N PRO A 9 -13.09 26.34 21.45
CA PRO A 9 -13.06 25.09 22.21
C PRO A 9 -13.17 25.40 23.70
N ALA A 10 -14.05 24.68 24.41
CA ALA A 10 -14.27 24.82 25.85
C ALA A 10 -12.99 24.65 26.71
N ASN A 11 -11.94 24.07 26.14
CA ASN A 11 -10.60 24.03 26.70
C ASN A 11 -9.59 24.49 25.62
N PRO A 12 -8.90 25.62 25.82
CA PRO A 12 -7.88 26.13 24.88
C PRO A 12 -6.70 25.18 24.65
N HIS A 13 -6.52 24.20 25.55
CA HIS A 13 -5.49 23.17 25.47
C HIS A 13 -6.01 21.81 24.98
N ALA A 14 -7.29 21.70 24.60
CA ALA A 14 -7.80 20.48 24.00
C ALA A 14 -7.14 20.24 22.64
N VAL A 15 -6.52 19.07 22.48
CA VAL A 15 -5.95 18.65 21.20
C VAL A 15 -7.08 18.61 20.16
N PRO A 16 -7.00 19.37 19.05
CA PRO A 16 -8.01 19.34 17.99
C PRO A 16 -8.15 17.92 17.45
N ARG A 17 -9.36 17.36 17.49
CA ARG A 17 -9.64 16.01 16.97
C ARG A 17 -10.43 16.08 15.68
N VAL A 18 -10.17 15.15 14.79
CA VAL A 18 -10.96 14.94 13.57
C VAL A 18 -11.68 13.61 13.67
N SER A 19 -12.89 13.54 13.13
CA SER A 19 -13.65 12.29 13.07
C SER A 19 -12.82 11.20 12.34
N PRO A 20 -12.83 9.94 12.82
CA PRO A 20 -12.17 8.83 12.14
C PRO A 20 -12.59 8.69 10.67
N TYR A 21 -13.88 8.95 10.39
CA TYR A 21 -14.43 8.92 9.04
C TYR A 21 -13.80 9.98 8.13
N ARG A 22 -13.59 11.19 8.64
CA ARG A 22 -12.94 12.27 7.88
C ARG A 22 -11.47 11.97 7.64
N LEU A 23 -10.77 11.43 8.63
CA LEU A 23 -9.37 11.03 8.50
C LEU A 23 -9.22 9.91 7.46
N ALA A 24 -10.08 8.88 7.51
CA ALA A 24 -10.11 7.81 6.54
C ALA A 24 -10.43 8.31 5.12
N ALA A 25 -11.45 9.15 4.97
CA ALA A 25 -11.79 9.76 3.68
C ALA A 25 -10.63 10.59 3.11
N HIS A 26 -9.96 11.38 3.96
CA HIS A 26 -8.79 12.16 3.56
C HIS A 26 -7.65 11.25 3.09
N LEU A 27 -7.26 10.25 3.88
CA LEU A 27 -6.18 9.32 3.52
C LEU A 27 -6.50 8.57 2.22
N THR A 28 -7.71 8.04 2.07
CA THR A 28 -8.14 7.34 0.86
C THR A 28 -8.11 8.26 -0.36
N SER A 29 -8.62 9.48 -0.24
CA SER A 29 -8.57 10.46 -1.34
C SER A 29 -7.13 10.80 -1.75
N ALA A 30 -6.22 10.94 -0.77
CA ALA A 30 -4.81 11.17 -1.02
C ALA A 30 -4.16 9.99 -1.77
N PHE A 31 -4.46 8.74 -1.38
CA PHE A 31 -3.96 7.55 -2.08
C PHE A 31 -4.50 7.45 -3.52
N VAL A 32 -5.77 7.78 -3.75
CA VAL A 32 -6.38 7.79 -5.09
C VAL A 32 -5.71 8.84 -5.99
N ILE A 33 -5.58 10.07 -5.50
CA ILE A 33 -4.92 11.17 -6.24
C ILE A 33 -3.47 10.83 -6.51
N PHE A 34 -2.74 10.37 -5.48
CA PHE A 34 -1.35 9.93 -5.61
C PHE A 34 -1.22 8.82 -6.66
N SER A 35 -2.12 7.84 -6.69
CA SER A 35 -2.09 6.77 -7.69
C SER A 35 -2.17 7.31 -9.11
N GLY A 36 -3.10 8.24 -9.37
CA GLY A 36 -3.26 8.86 -10.68
C GLY A 36 -2.03 9.66 -11.11
N ILE A 37 -1.50 10.49 -10.22
CA ILE A 37 -0.31 11.31 -10.48
C ILE A 37 0.91 10.41 -10.68
N PHE A 38 1.16 9.47 -9.77
CA PHE A 38 2.32 8.59 -9.80
C PHE A 38 2.29 7.67 -11.03
N TRP A 39 1.15 7.11 -11.38
CA TRP A 39 1.00 6.31 -12.60
C TRP A 39 1.25 7.15 -13.86
N THR A 40 0.77 8.40 -13.88
CA THR A 40 1.03 9.34 -14.99
C THR A 40 2.52 9.67 -15.08
N ALA A 41 3.18 9.95 -13.96
CA ALA A 41 4.63 10.16 -13.92
C ALA A 41 5.40 8.94 -14.44
N LEU A 42 5.00 7.72 -14.06
CA LEU A 42 5.59 6.49 -14.58
C LEU A 42 5.36 6.32 -16.09
N ASN A 43 4.21 6.75 -16.63
CA ASN A 43 3.98 6.75 -18.08
C ASN A 43 4.90 7.72 -18.81
N VAL A 44 5.19 8.89 -18.24
CA VAL A 44 6.10 9.87 -18.84
C VAL A 44 7.56 9.39 -18.76
N LEU A 45 7.98 8.86 -17.62
CA LEU A 45 9.35 8.38 -17.40
C LEU A 45 9.65 7.06 -18.11
N TYR A 46 8.63 6.22 -18.29
CA TYR A 46 8.75 4.88 -18.88
C TYR A 46 7.61 4.63 -19.89
N PRO A 47 7.61 5.34 -21.02
CA PRO A 47 6.50 5.35 -21.97
C PRO A 47 6.33 4.00 -22.68
N ASN A 48 7.44 3.38 -23.07
CA ASN A 48 7.44 2.08 -23.74
C ASN A 48 7.96 1.00 -22.78
N PRO A 49 7.22 -0.09 -22.58
CA PRO A 49 7.78 -1.28 -21.95
C PRO A 49 9.03 -1.71 -22.74
N SER A 50 10.13 -1.98 -22.03
CA SER A 50 11.36 -2.47 -22.64
C SER A 50 11.08 -3.63 -23.59
N ALA A 51 11.90 -3.82 -24.63
CA ALA A 51 11.84 -5.06 -25.41
C ALA A 51 12.09 -6.25 -24.46
N LEU A 52 11.02 -6.97 -24.10
CA LEU A 52 11.06 -8.10 -23.20
C LEU A 52 11.28 -9.39 -23.99
N ALA A 53 12.15 -10.26 -23.49
CA ALA A 53 12.26 -11.61 -24.02
C ALA A 53 10.91 -12.37 -23.85
N PRO A 54 10.58 -13.36 -24.71
CA PRO A 54 9.32 -14.10 -24.60
C PRO A 54 9.07 -14.70 -23.21
N ALA A 55 10.12 -15.23 -22.56
CA ALA A 55 10.05 -15.77 -21.21
C ALA A 55 9.69 -14.69 -20.16
N GLN A 56 10.19 -13.47 -20.31
CA GLN A 56 9.89 -12.33 -19.43
C GLN A 56 8.45 -11.84 -19.61
N LEU A 57 7.92 -11.86 -20.84
CA LEU A 57 6.52 -11.53 -21.11
C LEU A 57 5.57 -12.53 -20.45
N LEU A 58 5.87 -13.83 -20.54
CA LEU A 58 5.09 -14.89 -19.89
C LEU A 58 5.16 -14.77 -18.35
N ALA A 59 6.35 -14.52 -17.81
CA ALA A 59 6.54 -14.28 -16.38
C ALA A 59 5.72 -13.07 -15.90
N ALA A 60 5.74 -11.96 -16.65
CA ALA A 60 4.98 -10.77 -16.31
C ALA A 60 3.47 -11.01 -16.38
N ALA A 61 2.99 -11.75 -17.39
CA ALA A 61 1.59 -12.12 -17.53
C ALA A 61 1.09 -13.02 -16.38
N LYS A 62 1.96 -13.86 -15.81
CA LYS A 62 1.65 -14.69 -14.64
C LYS A 62 1.61 -13.88 -13.34
N LEU A 63 2.54 -12.96 -13.13
CA LEU A 63 2.64 -12.17 -11.89
C LEU A 63 1.58 -11.06 -11.82
N ARG A 64 1.31 -10.36 -12.92
CA ARG A 64 0.39 -9.21 -12.96
C ARG A 64 -0.98 -9.45 -12.28
N PRO A 65 -1.71 -10.56 -12.53
CA PRO A 65 -3.00 -10.79 -11.86
C PRO A 65 -2.87 -11.03 -10.35
N LEU A 66 -1.70 -11.43 -9.83
CA LEU A 66 -1.46 -11.57 -8.40
C LEU A 66 -1.21 -10.21 -7.72
N VAL A 67 -0.61 -9.27 -8.44
CA VAL A 67 -0.29 -7.93 -7.89
C VAL A 67 -1.56 -7.13 -7.57
N HIS A 68 -2.61 -7.24 -8.39
CA HIS A 68 -3.87 -6.51 -8.20
C HIS A 68 -4.55 -6.77 -6.85
N PRO A 69 -4.92 -8.01 -6.47
CA PRO A 69 -5.57 -8.28 -5.19
C PRO A 69 -4.66 -7.98 -4.00
N VAL A 70 -3.34 -8.17 -4.12
CA VAL A 70 -2.39 -7.82 -3.04
C VAL A 70 -2.30 -6.31 -2.84
N ALA A 71 -2.27 -5.53 -3.93
CA ALA A 71 -2.31 -4.07 -3.85
C ALA A 71 -3.64 -3.55 -3.28
N MET A 72 -4.76 -4.19 -3.62
CA MET A 72 -6.07 -3.86 -3.06
C MET A 72 -6.12 -4.15 -1.55
N LEU A 73 -5.66 -5.33 -1.12
CA LEU A 73 -5.56 -5.69 0.30
C LEU A 73 -4.69 -4.68 1.06
N LEU A 74 -3.55 -4.29 0.50
CA LEU A 74 -2.70 -3.25 1.08
C LEU A 74 -3.46 -1.92 1.24
N GLY A 75 -4.23 -1.51 0.23
CA GLY A 75 -5.04 -0.30 0.30
C GLY A 75 -6.10 -0.38 1.41
N VAL A 76 -6.73 -1.55 1.59
CA VAL A 76 -7.67 -1.81 2.69
C VAL A 76 -6.96 -1.77 4.05
N THR A 77 -5.74 -2.31 4.16
CA THR A 77 -4.92 -2.23 5.38
C THR A 77 -4.53 -0.79 5.72
N ALA A 78 -4.16 0.02 4.72
CA ALA A 78 -3.88 1.44 4.92
C ALA A 78 -5.13 2.21 5.35
N PHE A 79 -6.28 1.92 4.73
CA PHE A 79 -7.58 2.49 5.10
C PHE A 79 -7.98 2.15 6.54
N SER A 80 -7.85 0.89 6.97
CA SER A 80 -8.14 0.51 8.36
C SER A 80 -7.18 1.19 9.35
N GLY A 81 -5.93 1.44 8.95
CA GLY A 81 -4.96 2.23 9.72
C GLY A 81 -5.42 3.66 10.00
N ALA A 82 -6.19 4.28 9.09
CA ALA A 82 -6.78 5.59 9.34
C ALA A 82 -7.82 5.57 10.46
N PHE A 83 -8.62 4.49 10.56
CA PHE A 83 -9.53 4.32 11.70
C PHE A 83 -8.78 4.04 12.99
N VAL A 84 -7.66 3.30 12.95
CA VAL A 84 -6.80 3.12 14.14
C VAL A 84 -6.28 4.46 14.65
N ALA A 85 -5.80 5.33 13.75
CA ALA A 85 -5.32 6.66 14.11
C ALA A 85 -6.48 7.57 14.58
N GLY A 86 -7.62 7.54 13.90
CA GLY A 86 -8.76 8.42 14.19
C GLY A 86 -9.47 8.09 15.50
N ASN A 87 -9.50 6.81 15.90
CA ASN A 87 -10.10 6.37 17.17
C ASN A 87 -9.09 6.35 18.33
N ASP A 88 -7.85 6.82 18.12
CA ASP A 88 -6.74 6.64 19.06
C ASP A 88 -6.50 5.17 19.46
N ALA A 89 -6.97 4.23 18.63
CA ALA A 89 -7.02 2.81 18.97
C ALA A 89 -5.64 2.17 19.10
N GLY A 90 -4.61 2.78 18.50
CA GLY A 90 -3.22 2.36 18.66
C GLY A 90 -2.70 2.44 20.11
N ARG A 91 -3.40 3.12 21.02
CA ARG A 91 -3.03 3.29 22.44
C ARG A 91 -3.85 2.43 23.41
N ALA A 92 -4.73 1.57 22.91
CA ALA A 92 -5.63 0.79 23.75
C ALA A 92 -5.04 -0.57 24.17
N PHE A 93 -4.50 -1.33 23.23
CA PHE A 93 -3.92 -2.65 23.52
C PHE A 93 -2.44 -2.70 23.14
N ASN A 94 -1.53 -2.17 23.96
CA ASN A 94 -0.11 -2.01 23.60
C ASN A 94 0.77 -3.27 23.82
N THR A 95 0.17 -4.46 23.73
CA THR A 95 0.87 -5.76 23.70
C THR A 95 0.79 -6.39 22.30
N PHE A 96 1.69 -7.32 22.00
CA PHE A 96 1.69 -8.12 20.77
C PHE A 96 2.36 -9.49 21.06
N PRO A 97 1.85 -10.63 20.55
CA PRO A 97 0.77 -10.78 19.58
C PRO A 97 -0.65 -10.65 20.17
N LEU A 98 -0.79 -10.83 21.49
CA LEU A 98 -2.05 -10.64 22.20
C LEU A 98 -2.47 -9.15 22.21
N MET A 99 -3.74 -8.92 22.49
CA MET A 99 -4.35 -7.63 22.79
C MET A 99 -4.75 -7.64 24.27
N GLY A 100 -3.88 -7.07 25.12
CA GLY A 100 -3.95 -7.33 26.56
C GLY A 100 -3.66 -8.80 26.83
N ASP A 101 -4.57 -9.47 27.54
CA ASP A 101 -4.48 -10.91 27.86
C ASP A 101 -5.22 -11.80 26.83
N HIS A 102 -5.79 -11.22 25.77
CA HIS A 102 -6.68 -11.93 24.84
C HIS A 102 -6.14 -11.89 23.39
N TRP A 103 -6.40 -12.93 22.61
CA TRP A 103 -6.17 -12.89 21.16
C TRP A 103 -7.21 -12.03 20.43
N VAL A 104 -8.47 -12.13 20.90
CA VAL A 104 -9.61 -11.34 20.47
C VAL A 104 -10.20 -10.74 21.75
N PRO A 105 -10.13 -9.41 21.95
CA PRO A 105 -10.72 -8.80 23.13
C PRO A 105 -12.23 -9.07 23.19
N PRO A 106 -12.82 -9.33 24.36
CA PRO A 106 -14.27 -9.57 24.46
C PRO A 106 -15.10 -8.33 24.08
N GLU A 107 -14.50 -7.14 24.13
CA GLU A 107 -15.19 -5.87 23.93
C GLU A 107 -15.47 -5.55 22.45
N ILE A 108 -15.00 -6.37 21.50
CA ILE A 108 -15.04 -6.06 20.05
C ILE A 108 -16.46 -5.87 19.47
N LEU A 109 -17.52 -6.29 20.16
CA LEU A 109 -18.91 -6.18 19.70
C LEU A 109 -19.84 -5.46 20.68
N GLU A 110 -19.29 -4.73 21.65
CA GLU A 110 -20.07 -4.09 22.73
C GLU A 110 -20.90 -2.87 22.28
N MET A 111 -20.51 -2.19 21.19
CA MET A 111 -21.25 -1.02 20.73
C MET A 111 -22.57 -1.41 20.06
N THR A 112 -23.61 -0.61 20.31
CA THR A 112 -24.89 -0.67 19.61
C THR A 112 -25.13 0.60 18.78
N PRO A 113 -25.68 0.49 17.57
CA PRO A 113 -25.90 -0.73 16.78
C PRO A 113 -24.59 -1.43 16.35
N LEU A 114 -24.64 -2.74 16.07
CA LEU A 114 -23.47 -3.60 15.87
C LEU A 114 -22.48 -3.11 14.79
N HIS A 115 -22.96 -2.46 13.72
CA HIS A 115 -22.10 -1.98 12.64
C HIS A 115 -21.10 -0.91 13.09
N ARG A 116 -21.38 -0.18 14.18
CA ARG A 116 -20.46 0.83 14.74
C ARG A 116 -19.18 0.19 15.25
N ASN A 117 -19.22 -1.07 15.68
CA ASN A 117 -18.02 -1.73 16.17
C ASN A 117 -16.90 -1.78 15.13
N PHE A 118 -17.24 -1.93 13.86
CA PHE A 118 -16.24 -2.06 12.80
C PHE A 118 -15.44 -0.77 12.56
N PHE A 119 -15.97 0.40 12.97
CA PHE A 119 -15.40 1.71 12.63
C PHE A 119 -15.12 2.60 13.84
N GLU A 120 -15.80 2.40 14.97
CA GLU A 120 -15.74 3.27 16.15
C GLU A 120 -15.32 2.52 17.42
N ASN A 121 -15.49 1.20 17.48
CA ASN A 121 -15.03 0.43 18.63
C ASN A 121 -13.52 0.24 18.55
N THR A 122 -12.83 0.86 19.50
CA THR A 122 -11.37 0.83 19.63
C THR A 122 -10.77 -0.58 19.59
N ALA A 123 -11.35 -1.55 20.30
CA ALA A 123 -10.87 -2.93 20.31
C ALA A 123 -11.02 -3.58 18.93
N MET A 124 -12.20 -3.46 18.33
CA MET A 124 -12.50 -4.06 17.03
C MET A 124 -11.72 -3.43 15.88
N VAL A 125 -11.56 -2.09 15.88
CA VAL A 125 -10.76 -1.38 14.89
C VAL A 125 -9.29 -1.80 14.96
N GLN A 126 -8.73 -1.87 16.17
CA GLN A 126 -7.34 -2.29 16.33
C GLN A 126 -7.14 -3.77 15.97
N PHE A 127 -8.07 -4.64 16.36
CA PHE A 127 -8.04 -6.07 16.01
C PHE A 127 -8.07 -6.28 14.50
N GLN A 128 -9.03 -5.67 13.79
CA GLN A 128 -9.14 -5.78 12.33
C GLN A 128 -7.86 -5.31 11.62
N HIS A 129 -7.27 -4.19 12.07
CA HIS A 129 -6.04 -3.69 11.47
C HIS A 129 -4.87 -4.66 11.65
N ARG A 130 -4.72 -5.29 12.83
CA ARG A 130 -3.69 -6.34 13.06
C ARG A 130 -3.88 -7.53 12.15
N VAL A 131 -5.11 -8.03 12.04
CA VAL A 131 -5.45 -9.15 11.14
C VAL A 131 -5.10 -8.79 9.70
N LEU A 132 -5.53 -7.63 9.23
CA LEU A 132 -5.23 -7.12 7.89
C LEU A 132 -3.72 -6.96 7.64
N ALA A 133 -2.96 -6.46 8.62
CA ALA A 133 -1.51 -6.32 8.51
C ALA A 133 -0.81 -7.69 8.36
N ILE A 134 -1.20 -8.69 9.16
CA ILE A 134 -0.66 -10.06 9.07
C ILE A 134 -1.07 -10.71 7.75
N SER A 135 -2.34 -10.57 7.33
CA SER A 135 -2.81 -11.05 6.03
C SER A 135 -2.06 -10.39 4.87
N THR A 136 -1.75 -9.10 4.96
CA THR A 136 -0.97 -8.37 3.96
C THR A 136 0.46 -8.90 3.88
N LEU A 137 1.12 -9.11 5.02
CA LEU A 137 2.46 -9.72 5.06
C LEU A 137 2.46 -11.10 4.41
N ALA A 138 1.49 -11.94 4.75
CA ALA A 138 1.34 -13.28 4.17
C ALA A 138 1.10 -13.21 2.65
N ALA A 139 0.22 -12.31 2.19
CA ALA A 139 -0.09 -12.15 0.78
C ALA A 139 1.10 -11.65 -0.05
N VAL A 140 1.84 -10.64 0.44
CA VAL A 140 3.07 -10.16 -0.23
C VAL A 140 4.13 -11.26 -0.25
N THR A 141 4.32 -11.98 0.86
CA THR A 141 5.30 -13.08 0.94
C THR A 141 4.94 -14.22 -0.01
N GLY A 142 3.66 -14.61 -0.08
CA GLY A 142 3.17 -15.63 -1.00
C GLY A 142 3.33 -15.22 -2.46
N MET A 143 2.97 -13.98 -2.80
CA MET A 143 3.20 -13.41 -4.14
C MET A 143 4.68 -13.43 -4.50
N TRP A 144 5.55 -12.95 -3.61
CA TRP A 144 7.01 -12.99 -3.78
C TRP A 144 7.52 -14.41 -3.99
N TYR A 145 7.10 -15.35 -3.14
CA TYR A 145 7.54 -16.74 -3.21
C TYR A 145 7.14 -17.41 -4.54
N SER A 146 5.92 -17.15 -5.02
CA SER A 146 5.43 -17.68 -6.29
C SER A 146 6.19 -17.14 -7.51
N ALA A 147 6.76 -15.95 -7.39
CA ALA A 147 7.37 -15.23 -8.51
C ALA A 147 8.90 -15.12 -8.46
N ARG A 148 9.55 -15.43 -7.32
CA ARG A 148 11.00 -15.24 -7.13
C ARG A 148 11.89 -16.03 -8.09
N LYS A 149 11.38 -17.11 -8.68
CA LYS A 149 12.10 -17.95 -9.68
C LYS A 149 11.68 -17.65 -11.11
N LEU A 150 10.71 -16.76 -11.33
CA LEU A 150 10.30 -16.37 -12.67
C LEU A 150 11.39 -15.52 -13.31
N PRO A 151 11.63 -15.68 -14.63
CA PRO A 151 12.58 -14.85 -15.37
C PRO A 151 11.98 -13.45 -15.60
N LEU A 152 11.83 -12.66 -14.55
CA LEU A 152 11.33 -11.29 -14.62
C LEU A 152 12.40 -10.35 -15.17
N HIS A 153 11.95 -9.26 -15.80
CA HIS A 153 12.86 -8.14 -16.11
C HIS A 153 13.51 -7.62 -14.80
N PRO A 154 14.81 -7.25 -14.79
CA PRO A 154 15.52 -6.88 -13.56
C PRO A 154 14.80 -5.83 -12.71
N ARG A 155 14.20 -4.82 -13.35
CA ARG A 155 13.37 -3.81 -12.66
C ARG A 155 12.17 -4.40 -11.92
N SER A 156 11.43 -5.33 -12.55
CA SER A 156 10.26 -5.96 -11.93
C SER A 156 10.68 -6.89 -10.78
N ALA A 157 11.81 -7.58 -10.93
CA ALA A 157 12.38 -8.39 -9.85
C ALA A 157 12.82 -7.53 -8.65
N LEU A 158 13.48 -6.39 -8.91
CA LEU A 158 13.86 -5.42 -7.90
C LEU A 158 12.62 -4.91 -7.15
N LEU A 159 11.60 -4.41 -7.87
CA LEU A 159 10.37 -3.90 -7.26
C LEU A 159 9.63 -4.96 -6.43
N LEU A 160 9.61 -6.22 -6.88
CA LEU A 160 9.03 -7.33 -6.13
C LEU A 160 9.79 -7.60 -4.82
N ASN A 161 11.12 -7.60 -4.86
CA ASN A 161 11.97 -7.76 -3.67
C ASN A 161 11.85 -6.56 -2.72
N THR A 162 11.83 -5.34 -3.26
CA THR A 162 11.64 -4.11 -2.50
C THR A 162 10.27 -4.10 -1.80
N ALA A 163 9.20 -4.54 -2.46
CA ALA A 163 7.88 -4.65 -1.85
C ALA A 163 7.90 -5.60 -0.63
N LEU A 164 8.55 -6.76 -0.73
CA LEU A 164 8.71 -7.66 0.43
C LEU A 164 9.49 -6.97 1.56
N GLY A 165 10.62 -6.32 1.24
CA GLY A 165 11.46 -5.63 2.24
C GLY A 165 10.73 -4.51 2.97
N ILE A 166 10.02 -3.65 2.23
CA ILE A 166 9.21 -2.57 2.83
C ILE A 166 8.04 -3.16 3.64
N THR A 167 7.45 -4.28 3.21
CA THR A 167 6.36 -4.93 3.98
C THR A 167 6.85 -5.45 5.32
N ALA A 168 8.03 -6.08 5.36
CA ALA A 168 8.66 -6.51 6.61
C ALA A 168 8.95 -5.30 7.52
N LEU A 169 9.54 -4.24 6.96
CA LEU A 169 9.78 -2.98 7.69
C LEU A 169 8.47 -2.39 8.22
N GLN A 170 7.38 -2.43 7.46
CA GLN A 170 6.10 -1.88 7.89
C GLN A 170 5.51 -2.61 9.08
N VAL A 171 5.57 -3.95 9.09
CA VAL A 171 5.12 -4.74 10.22
C VAL A 171 5.97 -4.44 11.45
N THR A 172 7.29 -4.35 11.29
CA THR A 172 8.19 -3.93 12.38
C THR A 172 7.84 -2.55 12.89
N LEU A 173 7.69 -1.54 12.03
CA LEU A 173 7.32 -0.18 12.40
C LEU A 173 5.96 -0.13 13.11
N GLY A 174 4.98 -0.90 12.64
CA GLY A 174 3.64 -0.97 13.24
C GLY A 174 3.67 -1.56 14.64
N ILE A 175 4.40 -2.67 14.82
CA ILE A 175 4.60 -3.30 16.14
C ILE A 175 5.41 -2.37 17.05
N SER A 176 6.47 -1.72 16.56
CA SER A 176 7.24 -0.76 17.36
C SER A 176 6.40 0.44 17.79
N ALA A 177 5.61 1.03 16.89
CA ALA A 177 4.70 2.12 17.22
C ALA A 177 3.68 1.67 18.27
N LEU A 178 3.12 0.47 18.12
CA LEU A 178 2.21 -0.13 19.08
C LEU A 178 2.85 -0.30 20.46
N LEU A 179 3.99 -0.97 20.57
CA LEU A 179 4.64 -1.26 21.86
C LEU A 179 5.11 0.00 22.60
N THR A 180 5.27 1.11 21.89
CA THR A 180 5.73 2.40 22.44
C THR A 180 4.63 3.45 22.56
N TYR A 181 3.36 3.04 22.54
CA TYR A 181 2.18 3.92 22.71
C TYR A 181 2.02 5.01 21.63
N VAL A 182 2.40 4.65 20.41
CA VAL A 182 2.27 5.44 19.17
C VAL A 182 2.94 6.83 19.31
N PRO A 183 4.28 6.90 19.44
CA PRO A 183 5.01 8.15 19.30
C PRO A 183 4.74 8.73 17.91
N VAL A 184 4.58 10.05 17.82
CA VAL A 184 4.22 10.73 16.55
C VAL A 184 5.21 10.41 15.43
N SER A 185 6.51 10.33 15.75
CA SER A 185 7.55 9.97 14.78
C SER A 185 7.34 8.58 14.19
N LEU A 186 7.07 7.57 15.02
CA LEU A 186 6.83 6.20 14.56
C LEU A 186 5.49 6.06 13.85
N GLY A 187 4.43 6.71 14.35
CA GLY A 187 3.13 6.75 13.66
C GLY A 187 3.22 7.38 12.27
N SER A 188 3.95 8.48 12.14
CA SER A 188 4.17 9.18 10.87
C SER A 188 5.04 8.35 9.92
N ALA A 189 6.13 7.75 10.44
CA ALA A 189 6.98 6.85 9.66
C ALA A 189 6.19 5.64 9.15
N HIS A 190 5.30 5.08 9.96
CA HIS A 190 4.45 3.97 9.58
C HIS A 190 3.45 4.36 8.46
N GLN A 191 2.83 5.55 8.53
CA GLN A 191 1.96 6.04 7.45
C GLN A 191 2.74 6.31 6.15
N ALA A 192 3.92 6.93 6.24
CA ALA A 192 4.80 7.15 5.09
C ALA A 192 5.29 5.82 4.48
N GLY A 193 5.60 4.83 5.32
CA GLY A 193 5.96 3.48 4.90
C GLY A 193 4.83 2.78 4.15
N ALA A 194 3.58 2.91 4.59
CA ALA A 194 2.41 2.38 3.90
C ALA A 194 2.25 2.99 2.49
N LEU A 195 2.38 4.32 2.34
CA LEU A 195 2.34 4.98 1.04
C LEU A 195 3.51 4.55 0.14
N THR A 196 4.71 4.42 0.70
CA THR A 196 5.91 3.98 -0.03
C THR A 196 5.74 2.55 -0.54
N LEU A 197 5.19 1.65 0.27
CA LEU A 197 4.89 0.28 -0.14
C LEU A 197 3.83 0.26 -1.25
N PHE A 198 2.78 1.08 -1.12
CA PHE A 198 1.75 1.20 -2.15
C PHE A 198 2.33 1.72 -3.48
N ALA A 199 3.21 2.71 -3.42
CA ALA A 199 3.93 3.23 -4.59
C ALA A 199 4.80 2.13 -5.25
N ALA A 200 5.51 1.32 -4.46
CA ALA A 200 6.28 0.18 -4.98
C ALA A 200 5.38 -0.84 -5.69
N MET A 201 4.19 -1.13 -5.15
CA MET A 201 3.20 -2.01 -5.76
C MET A 201 2.63 -1.44 -7.07
N LEU A 202 2.35 -0.14 -7.12
CA LEU A 202 1.93 0.55 -8.35
C LEU A 202 3.04 0.52 -9.41
N ALA A 203 4.29 0.77 -9.00
CA ALA A 203 5.44 0.71 -9.90
C ALA A 203 5.67 -0.71 -10.43
N LEU A 204 5.49 -1.74 -9.59
CA LEU A 204 5.55 -3.14 -10.02
C LEU A 204 4.44 -3.44 -11.03
N LEU A 205 3.20 -3.01 -10.75
CA LEU A 205 2.10 -3.20 -11.68
C LEU A 205 2.34 -2.50 -13.02
N HIS A 206 2.97 -1.32 -13.01
CA HIS A 206 3.35 -0.56 -14.20
C HIS A 206 4.46 -1.24 -15.00
N SER A 207 5.47 -1.79 -14.33
CA SER A 207 6.59 -2.49 -14.97
C SER A 207 6.20 -3.82 -15.60
N LEU A 208 5.02 -4.36 -15.25
CA LEU A 208 4.44 -5.58 -15.81
C LEU A 208 3.45 -5.32 -16.96
N ARG A 209 3.42 -4.10 -17.52
CA ARG A 209 2.60 -3.79 -18.71
C ARG A 209 3.16 -4.47 -19.95
N ARG A 210 2.26 -4.93 -20.82
CA ARG A 210 2.65 -5.48 -22.13
C ARG A 210 3.07 -4.34 -23.06
N PRO A 211 4.10 -4.53 -23.92
CA PRO A 211 4.39 -3.61 -25.01
C PRO A 211 3.15 -3.39 -25.87
N ASN A 212 2.91 -2.14 -26.29
CA ASN A 212 1.85 -1.85 -27.24
C ASN A 212 2.18 -2.56 -28.58
N PRO A 213 1.26 -3.30 -29.22
CA PRO A 213 1.57 -4.05 -30.45
C PRO A 213 2.18 -3.19 -31.56
N SER A 214 1.74 -1.93 -31.66
CA SER A 214 2.28 -0.93 -32.60
C SER A 214 3.73 -0.55 -32.31
N ALA A 215 4.09 -0.38 -31.03
CA ALA A 215 5.47 -0.06 -30.60
C ALA A 215 6.41 -1.26 -30.78
N ALA A 216 5.92 -2.48 -30.56
CA ALA A 216 6.66 -3.71 -30.81
C ALA A 216 6.97 -3.90 -32.31
N ALA A 217 5.99 -3.65 -33.18
CA ALA A 217 6.17 -3.70 -34.63
C ALA A 217 7.18 -2.63 -35.12
N ALA A 218 7.07 -1.39 -34.64
CA ALA A 218 8.00 -0.32 -34.99
C ALA A 218 9.45 -0.63 -34.58
N SER A 219 9.64 -1.22 -33.41
CA SER A 219 10.98 -1.60 -32.90
C SER A 219 11.59 -2.74 -33.73
N ALA A 220 10.79 -3.73 -34.12
CA ALA A 220 11.25 -4.83 -34.97
C ALA A 220 11.67 -4.36 -36.38
N THR A 221 10.93 -3.39 -36.95
CA THR A 221 11.25 -2.77 -38.23
C THR A 221 12.56 -1.97 -38.14
N ALA A 222 12.75 -1.18 -37.07
CA ALA A 222 13.97 -0.40 -36.86
C ALA A 222 15.22 -1.30 -36.71
N VAL A 223 15.12 -2.41 -35.97
CA VAL A 223 16.21 -3.38 -35.82
C VAL A 223 16.54 -4.07 -37.14
N ARG A 224 15.52 -4.45 -37.93
CA ARG A 224 15.74 -5.02 -39.27
C ARG A 224 16.40 -4.03 -40.22
N ALA A 225 16.00 -2.76 -40.20
CA ALA A 225 16.60 -1.71 -41.01
C ALA A 225 18.07 -1.48 -40.65
N ALA A 226 18.39 -1.41 -39.35
CA ALA A 226 19.77 -1.26 -38.88
C ALA A 226 20.65 -2.47 -39.24
N ALA A 227 20.12 -3.70 -39.13
CA ALA A 227 20.83 -4.92 -39.50
C ALA A 227 21.04 -5.07 -41.02
N ALA A 228 20.14 -4.53 -41.84
CA ALA A 228 20.29 -4.49 -43.29
C ALA A 228 21.37 -3.47 -43.71
N ALA A 229 21.37 -2.28 -43.10
CA ALA A 229 22.36 -1.24 -43.36
C ALA A 229 23.79 -1.68 -42.99
N ALA A 230 23.95 -2.48 -41.93
CA ALA A 230 25.25 -3.02 -41.50
C ALA A 230 25.80 -4.12 -42.42
N LYS A 231 25.01 -4.69 -43.34
CA LYS A 231 25.45 -5.70 -44.31
C LYS A 231 25.80 -5.12 -45.68
N SER A 232 25.48 -3.85 -45.92
CA SER A 232 25.64 -3.17 -47.21
C SER A 232 26.83 -2.19 -47.24
N GLY A 233 27.60 -2.09 -46.16
CA GLY A 233 28.84 -1.30 -46.08
C GLY A 233 30.01 -2.21 -45.71
#